data_AF-R9HDE5-F1
#
_entry.id   AF-R9HDE5-F1
#
_cell.length_a   1.000
_cell.length_b   1.000
_cell.length_c   1.000
_cell.angle_alpha   90.00
_cell.angle_beta   90.00
_cell.angle_gamma   90.00
#
_symmetry.space_group_name_H-M   'P 1'
#
loop_
_entity.id
_entity.type
_entity.pdbx_description
1 polymer ?
#
loop_
_entity_poly.entity_id
_entity_poly.type
_entity_poly.pdbx_seq_one_letter_code
_entity_poly.pdbx_strand_id
1 'polypeptide(L)'
;MEIFNIQIQDYKRQIGKTKDRSTYQGLVDEYRCLSCYLKDKLGSEDISLMSLDVDFIKSYYNWMLSVRGLAKSTTFERVNTLKWLMYLAMDEGWIHKHPFKKFVCKPEYKKRPFLSEEDLQRVIRVKLSYKRQQAIRDMFVFMCFSAWSMPT
;
A
#
# COMPACT_ATOMS: atom_id res chain seq x y z
N MET A 1 18.33 -7.60 -4.71
CA MET A 1 17.08 -7.26 -5.44
C MET A 1 16.45 -8.42 -6.20
N GLU A 2 17.12 -9.57 -6.31
CA GLU A 2 16.67 -10.69 -7.14
C GLU A 2 15.31 -11.29 -6.72
N ILE A 3 15.07 -11.49 -5.42
CA ILE A 3 13.78 -12.01 -4.94
C ILE A 3 12.59 -11.12 -5.33
N PHE A 4 12.76 -9.79 -5.35
CA PHE A 4 11.72 -8.88 -5.81
C PHE A 4 11.41 -9.10 -7.28
N ASN A 5 12.43 -9.24 -8.12
CA ASN A 5 12.25 -9.47 -9.55
C ASN A 5 11.56 -10.81 -9.82
N ILE A 6 11.93 -11.88 -9.11
CA ILE A 6 11.25 -13.18 -9.19
C ILE A 6 9.76 -13.02 -8.86
N GLN A 7 9.45 -12.42 -7.71
CA GLN A 7 8.06 -12.25 -7.26
C GLN A 7 7.26 -11.34 -8.20
N ILE A 8 7.85 -10.27 -8.75
CA ILE A 8 7.19 -9.41 -9.73
C ILE A 8 6.84 -10.18 -11.01
N GLN A 9 7.75 -11.03 -11.50
CA GLN A 9 7.50 -11.85 -12.69
C GLN A 9 6.42 -12.91 -12.44
N ASP A 10 6.44 -13.56 -11.29
CA ASP A 10 5.43 -14.56 -10.92
C ASP A 10 4.05 -13.92 -10.76
N TYR A 11 3.97 -12.76 -10.11
CA TYR A 11 2.72 -12.00 -10.02
C TYR A 11 2.21 -11.61 -11.40
N LYS A 12 3.10 -11.15 -12.30
CA LYS A 12 2.72 -10.78 -13.67
C LYS A 12 2.09 -11.94 -14.44
N ARG A 13 2.56 -13.17 -14.25
CA ARG A 13 2.00 -14.38 -14.89
C ARG A 13 0.62 -14.78 -14.34
N GLN A 14 0.31 -14.36 -13.11
CA GLN A 14 -0.93 -14.69 -12.41
C GLN A 14 -2.04 -13.63 -12.57
N ILE A 15 -1.73 -12.50 -13.21
CA ILE A 15 -2.72 -11.45 -13.50
C ILE A 15 -3.85 -12.02 -14.35
N GLY A 16 -5.09 -11.79 -13.92
CA GLY A 16 -6.29 -12.27 -14.62
C GLY A 16 -6.64 -13.74 -14.35
N LYS A 17 -5.87 -14.43 -13.50
CA LYS A 17 -6.20 -15.77 -12.98
C LYS A 17 -6.52 -15.70 -11.49
N THR A 18 -5.52 -15.36 -10.69
CA THR A 18 -5.59 -15.38 -9.22
C THR A 18 -5.19 -14.05 -8.60
N LYS A 19 -4.53 -13.16 -9.35
CA LYS A 19 -4.05 -11.87 -8.85
C LYS A 19 -4.68 -10.73 -9.64
N ASP A 20 -4.98 -9.65 -8.91
CA ASP A 20 -5.43 -8.40 -9.50
C ASP A 20 -4.25 -7.55 -10.00
N ARG A 21 -4.52 -6.74 -11.03
CA ARG A 21 -3.51 -5.84 -11.62
C ARG A 21 -3.03 -4.78 -10.62
N SER A 22 -3.92 -4.30 -9.74
CA SER A 22 -3.57 -3.33 -8.69
C SER A 22 -2.52 -3.89 -7.74
N THR A 23 -2.62 -5.18 -7.38
CA THR A 23 -1.66 -5.83 -6.49
C THR A 23 -0.28 -5.93 -7.13
N TYR A 24 -0.21 -6.29 -8.42
CA TYR A 24 1.04 -6.27 -9.18
C TYR A 24 1.65 -4.85 -9.22
N GLN A 25 0.83 -3.84 -9.47
CA GLN A 25 1.28 -2.45 -9.54
C GLN A 25 1.87 -1.99 -8.20
N GLY A 26 1.22 -2.34 -7.08
CA GLY A 26 1.73 -2.06 -5.74
C GLY A 26 3.11 -2.66 -5.49
N LEU A 27 3.34 -3.91 -5.91
CA LEU A 27 4.65 -4.57 -5.78
C LEU A 27 5.74 -3.91 -6.63
N VAL A 28 5.41 -3.52 -7.86
CA VAL A 28 6.33 -2.77 -8.74
C VAL A 28 6.69 -1.41 -8.16
N ASP A 29 5.71 -0.70 -7.60
CA ASP A 29 5.94 0.60 -6.99
C ASP A 29 6.74 0.49 -5.69
N GLU A 30 6.60 -0.60 -4.95
CA GLU A 30 7.47 -0.89 -3.81
C GLU A 30 8.92 -1.09 -4.24
N TYR A 31 9.15 -1.92 -5.27
CA TYR A 31 10.48 -2.14 -5.82
C TYR A 31 11.14 -0.83 -6.25
N ARG A 32 10.41 0.02 -6.98
CA ARG A 32 10.89 1.36 -7.38
C ARG A 32 11.23 2.24 -6.18
N CYS A 33 10.39 2.24 -5.16
CA CYS A 33 10.62 3.01 -3.94
C CYS A 33 11.89 2.57 -3.22
N LEU A 34 12.10 1.25 -3.11
CA LEU A 34 13.31 0.67 -2.54
C LEU A 34 14.55 1.02 -3.37
N SER A 35 14.50 0.90 -4.71
CA SER A 35 15.60 1.32 -5.59
C SER A 35 15.97 2.78 -5.41
N CYS A 36 14.99 3.68 -5.29
CA CYS A 36 15.25 5.10 -5.03
C CYS A 36 15.99 5.31 -3.70
N TYR A 37 15.60 4.59 -2.64
CA TYR A 37 16.28 4.66 -1.36
C TYR A 37 17.73 4.14 -1.42
N LEU A 38 17.96 3.01 -2.10
CA LEU A 38 19.30 2.45 -2.27
C LEU A 38 20.20 3.42 -3.05
N LYS A 39 19.68 4.06 -4.09
CA LYS A 39 20.42 5.09 -4.83
C LYS A 39 20.78 6.29 -3.96
N ASP A 40 19.83 6.77 -3.16
CA ASP A 40 20.01 7.96 -2.31
C ASP A 40 21.00 7.72 -1.16
N LYS A 41 20.96 6.52 -0.54
CA LYS A 41 21.80 6.21 0.64
C LYS A 41 23.12 5.51 0.33
N LEU A 42 23.12 4.62 -0.64
CA LEU A 42 24.25 3.71 -0.91
C LEU A 42 24.88 3.96 -2.28
N GLY A 43 24.28 4.81 -3.12
CA GLY A 43 24.74 5.01 -4.51
C GLY A 43 24.62 3.76 -5.39
N SER A 44 23.91 2.73 -4.91
CA SER A 44 23.76 1.43 -5.57
C SER A 44 22.28 1.16 -5.85
N GLU A 45 22.01 0.35 -6.87
CA GLU A 45 20.66 -0.15 -7.15
C GLU A 45 20.37 -1.48 -6.46
N ASP A 46 21.40 -2.11 -5.89
CA ASP A 46 21.32 -3.47 -5.37
C ASP A 46 21.88 -3.58 -3.95
N ILE A 47 21.32 -4.52 -3.21
CA ILE A 47 21.70 -4.85 -1.83
C ILE A 47 21.53 -6.34 -1.59
N SER A 48 22.48 -6.93 -0.85
CA SER A 48 22.39 -8.32 -0.41
C SER A 48 21.30 -8.47 0.65
N LEU A 49 20.50 -9.53 0.55
CA LEU A 49 19.49 -9.84 1.57
C LEU A 49 20.13 -10.10 2.95
N MET A 50 21.37 -10.61 2.95
CA MET A 50 22.12 -10.93 4.17
C MET A 50 22.61 -9.69 4.92
N SER A 51 22.74 -8.54 4.23
CA SER A 51 23.14 -7.28 4.85
C SER A 51 21.96 -6.46 5.39
N LEU A 52 20.73 -6.96 5.24
CA LEU A 52 19.54 -6.28 5.75
C LEU A 52 19.42 -6.51 7.26
N ASP A 53 19.26 -5.42 8.00
CA ASP A 53 19.11 -5.46 9.45
C ASP A 53 17.97 -4.53 9.94
N VAL A 54 17.84 -4.42 11.27
CA VAL A 54 16.81 -3.59 11.88
C VAL A 54 17.06 -2.09 11.63
N ASP A 55 18.31 -1.68 11.45
CA ASP A 55 18.64 -0.26 11.26
C ASP A 55 18.43 0.17 9.80
N PHE A 56 18.57 -0.75 8.85
CA PHE A 56 18.17 -0.56 7.47
C PHE A 56 16.68 -0.23 7.37
N ILE A 57 15.80 -1.06 7.96
CA ILE A 57 14.34 -0.84 7.86
C ILE A 57 13.89 0.43 8.58
N LYS A 58 14.54 0.79 9.71
CA LYS A 58 14.29 2.08 10.37
C LYS A 58 14.70 3.26 9.49
N SER A 59 15.88 3.17 8.87
CA SER A 59 16.40 4.23 8.01
C SER A 59 15.53 4.38 6.76
N TYR A 60 15.09 3.27 6.18
CA TYR A 60 14.14 3.25 5.06
C TYR A 60 12.79 3.87 5.44
N TYR A 61 12.24 3.49 6.59
CA TYR A 61 11.00 4.06 7.12
C TYR A 61 11.10 5.57 7.32
N ASN A 62 12.19 6.04 7.93
CA ASN A 62 12.40 7.47 8.16
C ASN A 62 12.61 8.23 6.84
N TRP A 63 13.36 7.68 5.89
CA TRP A 63 13.56 8.27 4.57
C TRP A 63 12.25 8.42 3.79
N MET A 64 11.37 7.42 3.85
CA MET A 64 10.04 7.51 3.22
C MET A 64 9.20 8.66 3.80
N LEU A 65 9.29 8.90 5.11
CA LEU A 65 8.57 9.99 5.77
C LEU A 65 9.19 11.36 5.50
N SER A 66 10.51 11.48 5.57
CA SER A 66 11.19 12.79 5.51
C SER A 66 11.50 13.23 4.08
N VAL A 67 12.08 12.35 3.26
CA VAL A 67 12.56 12.69 1.91
C VAL A 67 11.44 12.58 0.89
N ARG A 68 10.65 11.49 0.94
CA ARG A 68 9.54 11.28 0.01
C ARG A 68 8.22 11.91 0.45
N GLY A 69 8.11 12.35 1.71
CA GLY A 69 6.89 12.94 2.25
C GLY A 69 5.68 12.01 2.24
N LEU A 70 5.90 10.68 2.31
CA LEU A 70 4.81 9.71 2.26
C LEU A 70 3.98 9.73 3.54
N ALA A 71 2.68 9.45 3.41
CA ALA A 71 1.81 9.29 4.56
C ALA A 71 2.21 8.04 5.36
N LYS A 72 2.10 8.10 6.70
CA LYS A 72 2.44 6.98 7.59
C LYS A 72 1.72 5.68 7.25
N SER A 73 0.47 5.75 6.79
CA SER A 73 -0.29 4.57 6.33
C SER A 73 0.35 3.91 5.12
N THR A 74 0.74 4.70 4.12
CA THR A 74 1.43 4.22 2.92
C THR A 74 2.79 3.64 3.28
N THR A 75 3.57 4.35 4.10
CA THR A 75 4.87 3.86 4.57
C THR A 75 4.74 2.54 5.33
N PHE A 76 3.69 2.37 6.12
CA PHE A 76 3.39 1.11 6.81
C PHE A 76 3.08 -0.04 5.83
N GLU A 77 2.25 0.20 4.82
CA GLU A 77 1.95 -0.80 3.77
C GLU A 77 3.20 -1.24 3.02
N ARG A 78 4.09 -0.29 2.70
CA ARG A 78 5.40 -0.55 2.08
C ARG A 78 6.28 -1.43 2.95
N VAL A 79 6.46 -1.06 4.22
CA VAL A 79 7.20 -1.88 5.20
C VAL A 79 6.64 -3.28 5.32
N ASN A 80 5.31 -3.45 5.35
CA ASN A 80 4.71 -4.78 5.44
C ASN A 80 4.94 -5.61 4.19
N THR A 81 4.93 -4.98 3.01
CA THR A 81 5.27 -5.64 1.75
C THR A 81 6.70 -6.16 1.79
N LEU A 82 7.63 -5.32 2.26
CA LEU A 82 9.03 -5.71 2.41
C LEU A 82 9.22 -6.82 3.47
N LYS A 83 8.48 -6.78 4.59
CA LYS A 83 8.47 -7.88 5.58
C LYS A 83 7.94 -9.19 4.99
N TRP A 84 6.84 -9.13 4.26
CA TRP A 84 6.27 -10.30 3.59
C TRP A 84 7.28 -10.94 2.62
N LEU A 85 8.02 -10.13 1.86
CA LEU A 85 9.10 -10.64 1.00
C LEU A 85 10.24 -11.29 1.78
N MET A 86 10.57 -10.80 2.98
CA MET A 86 11.57 -11.46 3.83
C MET A 86 11.07 -12.79 4.38
N TYR A 87 9.78 -12.94 4.66
CA TYR A 87 9.22 -14.25 5.00
C TYR A 87 9.33 -15.23 3.83
N LEU A 88 8.98 -14.80 2.62
CA LEU A 88 9.18 -15.63 1.42
C LEU A 88 10.65 -16.01 1.22
N ALA A 89 11.58 -15.06 1.40
CA ALA A 89 13.02 -15.34 1.33
C ALA A 89 13.46 -16.41 2.35
N MET A 90 12.84 -16.42 3.53
CA MET A 90 13.12 -17.38 4.58
C MET A 90 12.58 -18.77 4.24
N ASP A 91 11.35 -18.83 3.71
CA ASP A 91 10.71 -20.09 3.30
C ASP A 91 11.46 -20.75 2.12
N GLU A 92 11.99 -19.95 1.19
CA GLU A 92 12.84 -20.40 0.08
C GLU A 92 14.30 -20.70 0.51
N GLY A 93 14.65 -20.47 1.77
CA GLY A 93 15.99 -20.77 2.33
C GLY A 93 17.08 -19.75 1.99
N TRP A 94 16.75 -18.57 1.45
CA TRP A 94 17.72 -17.51 1.13
C TRP A 94 18.27 -16.82 2.38
N ILE A 95 17.44 -16.76 3.44
CA ILE A 95 17.83 -16.23 4.75
C ILE A 95 17.39 -17.19 5.84
N HIS A 96 18.17 -17.34 6.91
CA HIS A 96 17.81 -18.20 8.03
C HIS A 96 16.99 -17.48 9.12
N LYS A 97 17.02 -16.15 9.12
CA LYS A 97 16.39 -15.34 10.16
C LYS A 97 15.82 -14.07 9.56
N HIS A 98 14.57 -13.78 9.91
CA HIS A 98 13.91 -12.57 9.46
C HIS A 98 14.60 -11.29 10.02
N PRO A 99 15.15 -10.40 9.17
CA PRO A 99 15.96 -9.25 9.61
C PRO A 99 15.13 -8.18 10.33
N PHE A 100 13.89 -7.97 9.89
CA PHE A 100 13.00 -6.92 10.44
C PHE A 100 12.05 -7.40 11.55
N LYS A 101 12.28 -8.58 12.14
CA LYS A 101 11.34 -9.18 13.12
C LYS A 101 11.06 -8.28 14.32
N LYS A 102 12.07 -7.53 14.76
CA LYS A 102 11.98 -6.61 15.91
C LYS A 102 11.43 -5.23 15.54
N PHE A 103 11.29 -4.90 14.26
CA PHE A 103 10.83 -3.59 13.83
C PHE A 103 9.30 -3.52 13.89
N VAL A 104 8.76 -2.56 14.65
CA VAL A 104 7.32 -2.33 14.77
C VAL A 104 7.01 -0.92 14.33
N CYS A 105 6.08 -0.79 13.40
CA CYS A 105 5.48 0.47 12.98
C CYS A 105 3.97 0.30 13.01
N LYS A 106 3.22 1.36 13.35
CA LYS A 106 1.76 1.35 13.36
C LYS A 106 1.24 2.29 12.28
N PRO A 107 0.21 1.90 11.52
CA PRO A 107 -0.42 2.81 10.59
C PRO A 107 -1.15 3.88 11.38
N GLU A 108 -1.07 5.12 10.91
CA GLU A 108 -1.92 6.20 11.39
C GLU A 108 -2.99 6.44 10.33
N TYR A 109 -4.14 5.79 10.49
CA TYR A 109 -5.28 6.00 9.61
C TYR A 109 -5.98 7.29 10.04
N LYS A 110 -6.15 8.21 9.09
CA LYS A 110 -7.06 9.34 9.29
C LYS A 110 -8.45 8.77 9.55
N LYS A 111 -9.10 9.21 10.63
CA LYS A 111 -10.50 8.87 10.90
C LYS A 111 -11.32 9.33 9.70
N ARG A 112 -11.94 8.38 9.00
CA ARG A 112 -12.91 8.70 7.95
C ARG A 112 -14.20 9.12 8.67
N PRO A 113 -14.70 10.35 8.47
CA PRO A 113 -16.00 10.72 9.03
C PRO A 113 -17.07 9.81 8.40
N PHE A 114 -18.00 9.36 9.24
CA PHE A 114 -19.20 8.65 8.79
C PHE A 114 -20.35 9.66 8.66
N LEU A 115 -21.30 9.39 7.77
CA LEU A 115 -22.55 10.15 7.78
C LEU A 115 -23.44 9.61 8.90
N SER A 116 -23.99 10.52 9.71
CA SER A 116 -25.15 10.21 10.55
C SER A 116 -26.42 10.05 9.71
N GLU A 117 -27.47 9.48 10.28
CA GLU A 117 -28.77 9.41 9.61
C GLU A 117 -29.26 10.83 9.26
N GLU A 118 -29.02 11.80 10.14
CA GLU A 118 -29.38 13.20 9.91
C GLU A 118 -28.59 13.83 8.74
N ASP A 119 -27.33 13.45 8.56
CA ASP A 119 -26.53 13.87 7.40
C ASP A 119 -27.07 13.23 6.11
N LEU A 120 -27.41 11.95 6.15
CA LEU A 120 -27.97 11.23 4.99
C LEU A 120 -29.32 11.81 4.57
N GLN A 121 -30.21 12.07 5.53
CA GLN A 121 -31.51 12.73 5.28
C GLN A 121 -31.34 14.12 4.66
N ARG A 122 -30.32 14.88 5.09
CA ARG A 122 -29.98 16.17 4.47
C ARG A 122 -29.53 16.01 3.02
N VAL A 123 -28.70 15.01 2.72
CA VAL A 123 -28.26 14.69 1.36
C VAL A 123 -29.45 14.29 0.48
N ILE A 124 -30.41 13.51 0.99
CA ILE A 124 -31.61 13.11 0.24
C ILE A 124 -32.49 14.32 -0.10
N ARG A 125 -32.68 15.23 0.86
CA ARG A 125 -33.62 16.37 0.72
C ARG A 125 -33.04 17.56 -0.03
N VAL A 126 -31.73 17.59 -0.28
CA VAL A 126 -31.09 18.72 -0.95
C VAL A 126 -31.65 18.91 -2.37
N LYS A 127 -32.11 20.12 -2.68
CA LYS A 127 -32.58 20.49 -4.01
C LYS A 127 -31.40 20.95 -4.86
N LEU A 128 -31.06 20.18 -5.89
CA LEU A 128 -29.94 20.44 -6.80
C LEU A 128 -30.49 20.90 -8.15
N SER A 129 -29.98 22.02 -8.66
CA SER A 129 -30.47 22.60 -9.92
C SER A 129 -29.98 21.84 -11.16
N TYR A 130 -28.83 21.16 -11.06
CA TYR A 130 -28.19 20.49 -12.19
C TYR A 130 -28.49 18.98 -12.22
N LYS A 131 -28.95 18.47 -13.37
CA LYS A 131 -29.25 17.03 -13.56
C LYS A 131 -28.07 16.11 -13.20
N ARG A 132 -26.84 16.50 -13.53
CA ARG A 132 -25.63 15.74 -13.18
C ARG A 132 -25.46 15.59 -11.66
N GLN A 133 -25.75 16.65 -10.90
CA GLN A 133 -25.65 16.59 -9.44
C GLN A 133 -26.77 15.75 -8.83
N GLN A 134 -27.99 15.82 -9.37
CA GLN A 134 -29.10 14.96 -8.96
C GLN A 134 -28.75 13.48 -9.16
N ALA A 135 -28.21 13.11 -10.33
CA ALA A 135 -27.78 11.73 -10.60
C ALA A 135 -26.68 11.25 -9.64
N ILE A 136 -25.70 12.11 -9.30
CA ILE A 136 -24.66 11.78 -8.32
C ILE A 136 -25.26 11.57 -6.93
N ARG A 137 -26.18 12.44 -6.48
CA ARG A 137 -26.88 12.28 -5.21
C ARG A 137 -27.67 10.98 -5.18
N ASP A 138 -28.46 10.71 -6.21
CA ASP A 138 -29.34 9.53 -6.26
C ASP A 138 -28.52 8.24 -6.27
N MET A 139 -27.40 8.21 -7.01
CA MET A 139 -26.44 7.10 -6.99
C MET A 139 -25.80 6.92 -5.62
N PHE A 140 -25.38 8.00 -4.97
CA PHE A 140 -24.80 7.97 -3.62
C PHE A 140 -25.81 7.43 -2.59
N VAL A 141 -27.04 7.94 -2.59
CA VAL A 141 -28.11 7.50 -1.70
C VAL A 141 -28.44 6.02 -1.93
N PHE A 142 -28.52 5.59 -3.19
CA PHE A 142 -28.73 4.19 -3.54
C PHE A 142 -27.61 3.27 -2.99
N MET A 143 -26.35 3.68 -3.08
CA MET A 143 -25.21 2.95 -2.50
C MET A 143 -25.30 2.84 -0.98
N CYS A 144 -25.70 3.91 -0.28
CA CYS A 144 -25.88 3.89 1.18
C CYS A 144 -26.92 2.85 1.63
N PHE A 145 -28.03 2.71 0.89
CA PHE A 145 -29.08 1.74 1.23
C PHE A 145 -28.76 0.31 0.78
N SER A 146 -27.98 0.14 -0.29
CA SER A 146 -27.62 -1.18 -0.82
C SER A 146 -26.35 -1.77 -0.19
N ALA A 147 -25.58 -0.99 0.57
CA ALA A 147 -24.27 -1.35 1.09
C ALA A 147 -23.25 -1.74 0.00
N TRP A 148 -23.43 -1.27 -1.24
CA TRP A 148 -22.47 -1.51 -2.32
C TRP A 148 -21.25 -0.62 -2.14
N SER A 149 -20.09 -1.20 -1.83
CA SER A 149 -18.83 -0.47 -1.87
C SER A 149 -18.42 -0.25 -3.33
N MET A 150 -18.25 1.00 -3.74
CA MET A 150 -17.59 1.31 -5.02
C MET A 150 -16.18 0.70 -5.02
N PRO A 151 -15.79 -0.06 -6.06
CA PRO A 151 -14.38 -0.39 -6.26
C PRO A 151 -13.63 0.92 -6.53
N THR A 152 -12.78 1.31 -5.58
CA THR A 152 -11.84 2.45 -5.71
C THR A 152 -10.63 2.06 -6.54
#